data_AF-A0A245ZM31-F1
#
_entry.id   AF-A0A245ZM31-F1
#
_cell.length_a   1.000
_cell.length_b   1.000
_cell.length_c   1.000
_cell.angle_alpha   90.00
_cell.angle_beta   90.00
_cell.angle_gamma   90.00
#
_symmetry.space_group_name_H-M   'P 1'
#
loop_
_entity.id
_entity.type
_entity.pdbx_description
1 polymer ?
#
loop_
_entity_poly.entity_id
_entity_poly.type
_entity_poly.pdbx_seq_one_letter_code
_entity_poly.pdbx_strand_id
1 'polypeptide(L)'
;MTNQERYFRPTCGHSEASLSYDMADVRQRALSVALFALALVIGTIVSVGERVVFAISLNRAVDLSEAGVIASNAVLTAFPFFYLAVRNSVRALPWLLGIMLTLAATGWWLSKGIAYQKAPDGSGVDMFGAMIMFLAPFAITAIVGFADTRKTRG
;
A
#
# COMPACT_ATOMS: atom_id res chain seq x y z
N MET A 1 -28.50 -17.96 66.92
CA MET A 1 -28.55 -18.76 65.67
C MET A 1 -29.64 -18.13 64.80
N THR A 2 -29.52 -17.75 63.53
CA THR A 2 -28.49 -17.71 62.47
C THR A 2 -29.25 -17.02 61.32
N ASN A 3 -28.86 -15.83 60.88
CA ASN A 3 -27.98 -15.54 59.73
C ASN A 3 -28.70 -15.47 58.36
N GLN A 4 -28.30 -14.45 57.59
CA GLN A 4 -28.41 -14.26 56.13
C GLN A 4 -29.61 -13.50 55.56
N GLU A 5 -29.53 -12.18 55.77
CA GLU A 5 -29.35 -11.20 54.69
C GLU A 5 -29.49 -11.74 53.25
N ARG A 6 -30.55 -11.29 52.58
CA ARG A 6 -30.71 -11.33 51.14
C ARG A 6 -29.61 -10.47 50.50
N TYR A 7 -28.55 -11.12 50.03
CA TYR A 7 -27.62 -10.50 49.10
C TYR A 7 -28.31 -10.30 47.74
N PHE A 8 -28.87 -9.12 47.56
CA PHE A 8 -29.14 -8.53 46.27
C PHE A 8 -27.77 -8.26 45.62
N ARG A 9 -27.28 -9.18 44.78
CA ARG A 9 -26.12 -8.88 43.92
C ARG A 9 -26.63 -8.14 42.69
N PRO A 10 -26.26 -6.86 42.47
CA PRO A 10 -26.41 -6.28 41.14
C PRO A 10 -25.41 -6.99 40.23
N THR A 11 -25.91 -7.62 39.17
CA THR A 11 -25.10 -8.10 38.04
C THR A 11 -24.59 -6.91 37.24
N CYS A 12 -23.70 -6.11 37.83
CA CYS A 12 -22.99 -5.00 37.17
C CYS A 12 -21.59 -5.45 36.70
N GLY A 13 -21.50 -6.62 36.06
CA GLY A 13 -20.22 -7.18 35.60
C GLY A 13 -20.14 -7.49 34.10
N HIS A 14 -21.23 -7.36 33.35
CA HIS A 14 -21.27 -7.76 31.93
C HIS A 14 -21.27 -6.59 30.93
N SER A 15 -21.58 -5.37 31.35
CA SER A 15 -21.67 -4.22 30.43
C SER A 15 -20.30 -3.72 29.97
N GLU A 16 -19.36 -3.47 30.89
CA GLU A 16 -18.06 -2.85 30.56
C GLU A 16 -17.12 -3.76 29.75
N ALA A 17 -17.15 -5.08 30.02
CA ALA A 17 -16.38 -6.06 29.25
C ALA A 17 -16.90 -6.19 27.80
N SER A 18 -18.22 -6.14 27.60
CA SER A 18 -18.80 -6.16 26.25
C SER A 18 -18.50 -4.87 25.48
N LEU A 19 -18.55 -3.71 26.15
CA LEU A 19 -18.30 -2.40 25.53
C LEU A 19 -16.82 -2.20 25.16
N SER A 20 -15.90 -2.71 25.99
CA SER A 20 -14.45 -2.64 25.72
C SER A 20 -14.01 -3.55 24.58
N TYR A 21 -14.65 -4.72 24.43
CA TYR A 21 -14.42 -5.63 23.31
C TYR A 21 -14.90 -5.01 21.99
N ASP A 22 -16.11 -4.42 21.99
CA ASP A 22 -16.68 -3.76 20.81
C ASP A 22 -15.81 -2.58 20.32
N MET A 23 -15.30 -1.77 21.25
CA MET A 23 -14.45 -0.63 20.91
C MET A 23 -13.06 -1.04 20.36
N ALA A 24 -12.51 -2.16 20.84
CA ALA A 24 -11.25 -2.70 20.31
C ALA A 24 -11.42 -3.21 18.87
N ASP A 25 -12.51 -3.92 18.59
CA ASP A 25 -12.84 -4.43 17.26
C ASP A 25 -13.10 -3.29 16.26
N VAL A 26 -13.86 -2.26 16.66
CA VAL A 26 -14.11 -1.08 15.83
C VAL A 26 -12.80 -0.37 15.49
N ARG A 27 -11.92 -0.17 16.48
CA ARG A 27 -10.61 0.46 16.27
C ARG A 27 -9.74 -0.35 15.32
N GLN A 28 -9.73 -1.68 15.47
CA GLN A 28 -8.94 -2.55 14.61
C GLN A 28 -9.43 -2.54 13.16
N ARG A 29 -10.75 -2.62 12.95
CA ARG A 29 -11.35 -2.50 11.60
C ARG A 29 -11.06 -1.14 10.97
N ALA A 30 -11.19 -0.06 11.74
CA ALA A 30 -10.89 1.29 11.26
C ALA A 30 -9.42 1.44 10.84
N LEU A 31 -8.49 0.87 11.63
CA LEU A 31 -7.07 0.85 11.29
C LEU A 31 -6.83 0.09 9.99
N SER A 32 -7.38 -1.12 9.83
CA SER A 32 -7.22 -1.89 8.59
C SER A 32 -7.71 -1.10 7.38
N VAL A 33 -8.91 -0.52 7.45
CA VAL A 33 -9.47 0.31 6.37
C VAL A 33 -8.56 1.49 6.06
N ALA A 34 -8.04 2.18 7.08
CA ALA A 34 -7.12 3.30 6.89
C ALA A 34 -5.82 2.87 6.18
N LEU A 35 -5.26 1.69 6.51
CA LEU A 35 -4.05 1.18 5.87
C LEU A 35 -4.30 0.78 4.41
N PHE A 36 -5.46 0.18 4.09
CA PHE A 36 -5.84 -0.11 2.71
C PHE A 36 -6.06 1.16 1.89
N ALA A 37 -6.72 2.17 2.47
CA ALA A 37 -6.90 3.47 1.84
C ALA A 37 -5.55 4.15 1.57
N LEU A 38 -4.62 4.10 2.54
CA LEU A 38 -3.27 4.64 2.38
C LEU A 38 -2.51 3.92 1.25
N ALA A 39 -2.59 2.59 1.17
CA ALA A 39 -1.99 1.81 0.10
C ALA A 39 -2.49 2.25 -1.29
N LEU A 40 -3.81 2.41 -1.44
CA LEU A 40 -4.42 2.91 -2.67
C LEU A 40 -3.97 4.34 -3.01
N VAL A 41 -3.89 5.22 -2.02
CA VAL A 41 -3.42 6.59 -2.21
C VAL A 41 -1.99 6.60 -2.72
N ILE A 42 -1.10 5.80 -2.13
CA ILE A 42 0.30 5.68 -2.59
C ILE A 42 0.34 5.19 -4.04
N GLY A 43 -0.36 4.10 -4.37
CA GLY A 43 -0.39 3.57 -5.74
C GLY A 43 -0.92 4.59 -6.75
N THR A 44 -1.97 5.31 -6.39
CA THR A 44 -2.57 6.36 -7.24
C THR A 44 -1.61 7.54 -7.44
N ILE A 45 -0.98 8.04 -6.37
CA ILE A 45 -0.01 9.15 -6.45
C ILE A 45 1.16 8.78 -7.35
N VAL A 46 1.70 7.56 -7.23
CA VAL A 46 2.81 7.10 -8.07
C VAL A 46 2.38 6.97 -9.53
N SER A 47 1.23 6.33 -9.81
CA SER A 47 0.77 6.11 -11.19
C SER A 47 0.31 7.39 -11.91
N VAL A 48 -0.32 8.33 -11.19
CA VAL A 48 -0.63 9.65 -11.77
C VAL A 48 0.63 10.50 -11.87
N GLY A 49 1.50 10.44 -10.86
CA GLY A 49 2.75 11.18 -10.81
C GLY A 49 3.68 10.84 -11.97
N GLU A 50 3.84 9.56 -12.33
CA GLU A 50 4.66 9.16 -13.48
C GLU A 50 4.17 9.80 -14.78
N ARG A 51 2.84 9.88 -15.01
CA ARG A 51 2.27 10.48 -16.21
C ARG A 51 2.48 11.97 -16.26
N VAL A 52 2.32 12.64 -15.12
CA VAL A 52 2.59 14.09 -14.99
C VAL A 52 4.06 14.38 -15.29
N VAL A 53 4.99 13.64 -14.66
CA VAL A 53 6.42 13.84 -14.87
C VAL A 53 6.81 13.52 -16.33
N PHE A 54 6.25 12.46 -16.92
CA PHE A 54 6.47 12.11 -18.32
C PHE A 54 6.02 13.23 -19.27
N ALA A 55 4.80 13.73 -19.09
CA ALA A 55 4.23 14.81 -19.90
C ALA A 55 5.06 16.09 -19.81
N ILE A 56 5.42 16.51 -18.59
CA ILE A 56 6.28 17.68 -18.35
C ILE A 56 7.65 17.49 -19.02
N SER A 57 8.26 16.32 -18.87
CA SER A 57 9.61 16.02 -19.40
C SER A 57 9.69 16.05 -20.93
N LEU A 58 8.55 15.91 -21.61
CA LEU A 58 8.40 15.94 -23.06
C LEU A 58 7.67 17.19 -23.58
N ASN A 59 7.31 18.12 -22.70
CA ASN A 59 6.49 19.31 -23.01
C ASN A 59 5.18 18.95 -23.75
N ARG A 60 4.48 17.93 -23.27
CA ARG A 60 3.21 17.44 -23.81
C ARG A 60 2.08 17.64 -22.79
N ALA A 61 0.84 17.63 -23.26
CA ALA A 61 -0.32 17.60 -22.38
C ALA A 61 -0.36 16.29 -21.59
N VAL A 62 -0.86 16.34 -20.35
CA VAL A 62 -1.08 15.13 -19.55
C VAL A 62 -2.24 14.35 -20.15
N ASP A 63 -1.96 13.15 -20.63
CA ASP A 63 -2.98 12.26 -21.16
C ASP A 63 -3.52 11.32 -20.07
N LEU A 64 -4.80 11.48 -19.75
CA LEU A 64 -5.56 10.67 -18.79
C LEU A 64 -6.68 9.87 -19.46
N SER A 65 -6.70 9.81 -20.78
CA SER A 65 -7.76 9.11 -21.54
C SER A 65 -7.81 7.61 -21.25
N GLU A 66 -6.67 7.01 -20.92
CA GLU A 66 -6.54 5.59 -20.57
C GLU A 66 -6.80 5.31 -19.08
N ALA A 67 -7.94 5.76 -18.56
CA ALA A 67 -8.28 5.63 -17.14
C ALA A 67 -8.18 4.18 -16.60
N GLY A 68 -8.52 3.18 -17.43
CA GLY A 68 -8.41 1.77 -17.06
C GLY A 68 -6.97 1.29 -16.85
N VAL A 69 -6.03 1.77 -17.67
CA VAL A 69 -4.59 1.46 -17.53
C VAL A 69 -4.04 2.14 -16.29
N ILE A 70 -4.42 3.41 -16.06
CA ILE A 70 -4.02 4.17 -14.87
C ILE A 70 -4.50 3.46 -13.60
N ALA A 71 -5.77 3.05 -13.55
CA ALA A 71 -6.32 2.34 -12.40
C ALA A 71 -5.61 1.01 -12.15
N SER A 72 -5.35 0.23 -13.21
CA SER A 72 -4.64 -1.06 -13.10
C SER A 72 -3.22 -0.88 -12.61
N ASN A 73 -2.48 0.11 -13.13
CA ASN A 73 -1.14 0.45 -12.65
C ASN A 73 -1.17 0.89 -11.20
N ALA A 74 -2.09 1.78 -10.80
CA ALA A 74 -2.23 2.22 -9.41
C ALA A 74 -2.45 1.04 -8.45
N VAL A 75 -3.30 0.08 -8.82
CA VAL A 75 -3.56 -1.13 -8.02
C VAL A 75 -2.32 -2.03 -7.94
N LEU A 76 -1.63 -2.26 -9.06
CA LEU A 76 -0.39 -3.05 -9.08
C LEU A 76 0.72 -2.38 -8.26
N THR A 77 0.87 -1.06 -8.37
CA THR A 77 1.80 -0.27 -7.57
C THR A 77 1.45 -0.29 -6.08
N ALA A 78 0.15 -0.36 -5.74
CA ALA A 78 -0.31 -0.46 -4.36
C ALA A 78 -0.06 -1.84 -3.71
N PHE A 79 0.22 -2.87 -4.51
CA PHE A 79 0.31 -4.27 -4.07
C PHE A 79 1.22 -4.55 -2.86
N PRO A 80 2.49 -4.08 -2.81
CA PRO A 80 3.34 -4.27 -1.63
C PRO A 80 2.77 -3.62 -0.35
N PHE A 81 1.99 -2.55 -0.50
CA PHE A 81 1.37 -1.86 0.63
C PHE A 81 0.07 -2.55 1.06
N PHE A 82 -0.66 -3.19 0.15
CA PHE A 82 -1.77 -4.07 0.52
C PHE A 82 -1.31 -5.24 1.36
N TYR A 83 -0.16 -5.84 1.04
CA TYR A 83 0.43 -6.85 1.90
C TYR A 83 0.65 -6.32 3.33
N LEU A 84 1.20 -5.11 3.49
CA LEU A 84 1.40 -4.51 4.81
C LEU A 84 0.08 -4.19 5.52
N ALA A 85 -0.93 -3.74 4.77
CA ALA A 85 -2.27 -3.47 5.29
C ALA A 85 -2.95 -4.75 5.79
N VAL A 86 -2.88 -5.85 5.03
CA VAL A 86 -3.36 -7.18 5.45
C VAL A 86 -2.69 -7.63 6.75
N ARG A 87 -1.39 -7.33 6.91
CA ARG A 87 -0.63 -7.64 8.12
C ARG A 87 -0.89 -6.65 9.27
N ASN A 88 -1.74 -5.64 9.08
CA ASN A 88 -1.94 -4.50 9.99
C ASN A 88 -0.62 -3.89 10.47
N SER A 89 0.39 -3.86 9.61
CA SER A 89 1.71 -3.38 9.98
C SER A 89 1.71 -1.85 10.00
N VAL A 90 1.89 -1.26 11.17
CA VAL A 90 2.04 0.19 11.37
C VAL A 90 3.51 0.62 11.45
N ARG A 91 4.43 -0.31 11.18
CA ARG A 91 5.88 -0.08 11.33
C ARG A 91 6.38 0.78 10.17
N ALA A 92 7.03 1.91 10.45
CA ALA A 92 7.47 2.83 9.41
C ALA A 92 8.46 2.21 8.40
N LEU A 93 9.41 1.38 8.87
CA LEU A 93 10.49 0.83 8.03
C LEU A 93 9.99 0.08 6.78
N PRO A 94 9.13 -0.95 6.88
CA PRO A 94 8.65 -1.67 5.69
C PRO A 94 7.86 -0.76 4.72
N TRP A 95 7.09 0.20 5.24
CA TRP A 95 6.37 1.17 4.40
C TRP A 95 7.34 2.07 3.62
N LEU A 96 8.33 2.66 4.30
CA LEU A 96 9.33 3.53 3.68
C LEU A 96 10.17 2.77 2.65
N LEU A 97 10.58 1.54 2.98
CA LEU A 97 11.32 0.69 2.05
C LEU A 97 10.48 0.37 0.80
N GLY A 98 9.20 0.03 0.98
CA GLY A 98 8.27 -0.19 -0.13
C GLY A 98 8.13 1.04 -1.02
N ILE A 99 7.98 2.23 -0.42
CA ILE A 99 7.89 3.50 -1.16
C ILE A 99 9.17 3.75 -1.95
N MET A 100 10.34 3.64 -1.32
CA MET A 100 11.63 3.90 -2.00
C MET A 100 11.85 2.95 -3.18
N LEU A 101 11.60 1.65 -3.01
CA LEU A 101 11.78 0.67 -4.08
C LEU A 101 10.78 0.89 -5.22
N THR A 102 9.54 1.23 -4.88
CA THR A 102 8.49 1.54 -5.86
C THR A 102 8.87 2.76 -6.69
N LEU A 103 9.27 3.85 -6.03
CA LEU A 103 9.71 5.08 -6.71
C LEU A 103 10.97 4.84 -7.56
N ALA A 104 11.91 4.02 -7.09
CA ALA A 104 13.11 3.69 -7.85
C ALA A 104 12.77 2.90 -9.13
N ALA A 105 11.90 1.89 -9.02
CA ALA A 105 11.45 1.09 -10.18
C ALA A 105 10.68 1.95 -11.19
N THR A 106 9.69 2.71 -10.72
CA THR A 106 8.91 3.63 -11.57
C THR A 106 9.79 4.69 -12.19
N GLY A 107 10.73 5.30 -11.44
CA GLY A 107 11.65 6.31 -11.94
C GLY A 107 12.60 5.76 -13.02
N TRP A 108 13.11 4.54 -12.84
CA TRP A 108 13.94 3.87 -13.85
C TRP A 108 13.16 3.63 -15.15
N TRP A 109 11.94 3.10 -15.05
CA TRP A 109 11.08 2.86 -16.21
C TRP A 109 10.68 4.15 -16.93
N LEU A 110 10.30 5.17 -16.16
CA LEU A 110 9.97 6.49 -16.66
C LEU A 110 11.15 7.11 -17.42
N SER A 111 12.35 7.02 -16.87
CA SER A 111 13.58 7.50 -17.53
C SER A 111 13.79 6.84 -18.89
N LYS A 112 13.61 5.51 -18.98
CA LYS A 112 13.67 4.79 -20.26
C LYS A 112 12.61 5.29 -21.25
N GLY A 113 11.37 5.46 -20.81
CA GLY A 113 10.29 5.98 -21.65
C GLY A 113 10.58 7.37 -22.19
N ILE A 114 11.12 8.27 -21.37
CA ILE A 114 11.50 9.62 -21.78
C ILE A 114 12.65 9.58 -22.79
N ALA A 115 13.68 8.77 -22.53
CA ALA A 115 14.83 8.62 -23.43
C ALA A 115 14.38 8.10 -24.81
N TYR A 116 13.52 7.08 -24.82
CA TYR A 116 12.97 6.49 -26.04
C TYR A 116 12.19 7.53 -26.89
N GLN A 117 11.38 8.38 -26.25
CA GLN A 117 10.63 9.42 -26.96
C GLN A 117 11.52 10.57 -27.47
N LYS A 118 12.64 10.85 -26.81
CA LYS A 118 13.57 11.92 -27.22
C LYS A 118 14.51 11.50 -28.34
N ALA A 119 14.93 10.24 -28.36
CA ALA A 119 15.81 9.68 -29.38
C ALA A 119 15.27 8.32 -29.83
N PRO A 120 14.29 8.29 -30.76
CA PRO A 120 13.73 7.04 -31.27
C PRO A 120 14.81 6.31 -32.08
N ASP A 121 15.24 5.16 -31.60
CA ASP A 121 16.26 4.31 -32.25
C ASP A 121 15.65 3.23 -33.17
N GLY A 122 14.32 3.19 -33.27
CA GLY A 122 13.59 2.22 -34.09
C GLY A 122 13.58 0.79 -33.52
N SER A 123 14.12 0.56 -32.32
CA SER A 123 14.25 -0.77 -31.70
C SER A 123 12.93 -1.37 -31.19
N GLY A 124 11.84 -0.59 -31.22
CA GLY A 124 10.54 -0.98 -30.68
C GLY A 124 10.46 -0.85 -29.16
N VAL A 125 9.51 -1.55 -28.54
CA VAL A 125 9.30 -1.50 -27.08
C VAL A 125 10.26 -2.46 -26.38
N ASP A 126 10.92 -2.00 -25.31
CA ASP A 126 11.73 -2.83 -24.41
C ASP A 126 10.83 -3.80 -23.61
N MET A 127 10.49 -4.93 -24.25
CA MET A 127 9.63 -5.96 -23.67
C MET A 127 10.23 -6.57 -22.41
N PHE A 128 11.56 -6.71 -22.35
CA PHE A 128 12.23 -7.25 -21.18
C PHE A 128 12.09 -6.30 -19.99
N GLY A 129 12.31 -5.00 -20.19
CA GLY A 129 12.06 -3.98 -19.17
C GLY A 129 10.59 -3.94 -18.73
N ALA A 130 9.65 -4.10 -19.66
CA ALA A 130 8.22 -4.16 -19.32
C ALA A 130 7.89 -5.37 -18.44
N MET A 131 8.48 -6.54 -18.71
CA MET A 131 8.32 -7.73 -17.86
C MET A 131 8.92 -7.53 -16.47
N ILE A 132 10.08 -6.88 -16.37
CA ILE A 132 10.67 -6.51 -15.06
C ILE A 132 9.70 -5.63 -14.28
N MET A 133 9.13 -4.62 -14.93
CA MET A 133 8.18 -3.70 -14.27
C MET A 133 6.88 -4.38 -13.86
N PHE A 134 6.38 -5.33 -14.66
CA PHE A 134 5.23 -6.14 -14.27
C PHE A 134 5.52 -7.00 -13.03
N LEU A 135 6.74 -7.52 -12.90
CA LEU A 135 7.15 -8.34 -11.76
C LEU A 135 7.60 -7.54 -10.53
N ALA A 136 7.94 -6.25 -10.70
CA ALA A 136 8.49 -5.41 -9.64
C ALA A 136 7.60 -5.35 -8.38
N PRO A 137 6.27 -5.19 -8.46
CA PRO A 137 5.42 -5.17 -7.26
C PRO A 137 5.55 -6.43 -6.41
N PHE A 138 5.69 -7.61 -7.02
CA PHE A 138 5.84 -8.87 -6.32
C PHE A 138 7.20 -8.99 -5.64
N ALA A 139 8.28 -8.59 -6.32
CA ALA A 139 9.62 -8.56 -5.75
C ALA A 139 9.71 -7.59 -4.55
N ILE A 140 9.12 -6.39 -4.70
CA ILE A 140 9.07 -5.39 -3.62
C ILE A 140 8.25 -5.93 -2.44
N THR A 141 7.13 -6.61 -2.69
CA THR A 141 6.31 -7.25 -1.65
C THR A 141 7.13 -8.25 -0.84
N ALA A 142 7.93 -9.09 -1.49
CA ALA A 142 8.79 -10.05 -0.80
C ALA A 142 9.84 -9.37 0.10
N ILE A 143 10.50 -8.32 -0.39
CA ILE A 143 11.50 -7.54 0.36
C ILE A 143 10.87 -6.86 1.58
N VAL A 144 9.72 -6.22 1.37
CA VAL A 144 8.98 -5.52 2.42
C VAL A 144 8.46 -6.50 3.47
N GLY A 145 7.94 -7.66 3.05
CA GLY A 145 7.51 -8.72 3.97
C GLY A 145 8.65 -9.30 4.80
N PHE A 146 9.85 -9.40 4.22
CA PHE A 146 11.05 -9.80 4.95
C PHE A 146 11.47 -8.74 5.99
N ALA A 147 11.42 -7.46 5.63
CA ALA A 147 11.70 -6.36 6.56
C ALA A 147 10.68 -6.31 7.72
N ASP A 148 9.41 -6.62 7.44
CA ASP A 148 8.35 -6.70 8.43
C ASP A 148 8.57 -7.88 9.41
N THR A 149 9.06 -9.03 8.95
CA THR A 149 9.23 -10.22 9.81
C THR A 149 10.49 -10.20 10.69
N ARG A 150 11.58 -9.53 10.28
CA ARG A 150 12.85 -9.53 11.02
C ARG A 150 12.79 -8.91 12.41
N LYS A 151 11.95 -7.89 12.63
CA LYS A 151 11.88 -7.19 13.94
C LYS A 151 10.95 -7.85 14.96
N THR A 152 10.19 -8.87 14.55
CA THR A 152 9.39 -9.71 15.46
C THR A 152 10.20 -10.86 16.08
N ARG A 153 11.46 -11.06 15.66
CA ARG A 153 12.33 -12.15 16.12
C ARG A 153 13.58 -11.68 16.87
N GLY A 154 13.71 -10.39 17.17
CA GLY A 154 14.82 -9.82 17.95
C GLY A 154 14.27 -8.88 18.99
#